data_AF-A0A5C7N9S3-F1
#
_entry.id   AF-A0A5C7N9S3-F1
#
_cell.length_a   1.000
_cell.length_b   1.000
_cell.length_c   1.000
_cell.angle_alpha   90.00
_cell.angle_beta   90.00
_cell.angle_gamma   90.00
#
_symmetry.space_group_name_H-M   'P 1'
#
loop_
_entity.id
_entity.type
_entity.pdbx_description
1 polymer ?
#
loop_
_entity_poly.entity_id
_entity_poly.type
_entity_poly.pdbx_seq_one_letter_code
_entity_poly.pdbx_strand_id
1 'polypeptide(L)'
;MAVDANELAGILPEQTQALYRYVRSISRDSATAEDLVQETMVRALEKSDTLRSASSLRSWLFRIAHNTTIDYYRRQREEPSDDLALEVEKRWQDDDYTVDAAVVVTRTETAEEVRDALVRIPVAYRSVVVLHDAEGWTAREIADVMDLSLPAAKQRLRRGRMMLVSAMA
;
A
#
# COMPACT_ATOMS: atom_id res chain seq x y z
N MET A 1 25.68 6.56 15.07
CA MET A 1 25.49 5.66 16.22
C MET A 1 24.86 4.41 15.64
N ALA A 2 25.56 3.27 15.66
CA ALA A 2 25.00 2.04 15.08
C ALA A 2 23.76 1.65 15.90
N VAL A 3 22.65 1.35 15.23
CA VAL A 3 21.44 0.84 15.88
C VAL A 3 21.78 -0.52 16.50
N ASP A 4 21.33 -0.77 17.73
CA ASP A 4 21.62 -2.01 18.43
C ASP A 4 21.03 -3.22 17.67
N ALA A 5 21.89 -4.15 17.27
CA ALA A 5 21.50 -5.34 16.54
C ALA A 5 20.53 -6.24 17.33
N ASN A 6 20.64 -6.27 18.66
CA ASN A 6 19.76 -7.05 19.52
C ASN A 6 18.36 -6.42 19.62
N GLU A 7 18.30 -5.08 19.68
CA GLU A 7 17.03 -4.34 19.62
C GLU A 7 16.32 -4.60 18.29
N LEU A 8 17.05 -4.52 17.16
CA LEU A 8 16.50 -4.82 15.84
C LEU A 8 16.02 -6.27 15.71
N ALA A 9 16.80 -7.24 16.20
CA ALA A 9 16.42 -8.65 16.16
C ALA A 9 15.10 -8.93 16.91
N GLY A 10 14.80 -8.17 17.96
CA GLY A 10 13.56 -8.28 18.72
C GLY A 10 12.31 -7.80 17.97
N ILE A 11 12.44 -6.77 17.12
CA ILE A 11 11.29 -6.15 16.43
C ILE A 11 11.15 -6.57 14.96
N LEU A 12 12.23 -7.02 14.33
CA LEU A 12 12.27 -7.33 12.90
C LEU A 12 11.25 -8.41 12.47
N PRO A 13 11.00 -9.51 13.23
CA PRO A 13 10.03 -10.52 12.83
C PRO A 13 8.61 -9.96 12.67
N GLU A 14 8.17 -9.13 13.61
CA GLU A 14 6.85 -8.49 13.56
C GLU A 14 6.76 -7.52 12.36
N GLN A 15 7.81 -6.72 12.14
CA GLN A 15 7.85 -5.80 11.00
C GLN A 15 7.88 -6.53 9.66
N THR A 16 8.56 -7.67 9.57
CA THR A 16 8.62 -8.50 8.36
C THR A 16 7.25 -9.12 8.06
N GLN A 17 6.53 -9.56 9.09
CA GLN A 17 5.18 -10.09 8.92
C GLN A 17 4.19 -9.02 8.47
N ALA A 18 4.25 -7.82 9.06
CA ALA A 18 3.46 -6.67 8.63
C ALA A 18 3.79 -6.25 7.20
N LEU A 19 5.08 -6.23 6.85
CA LEU A 19 5.55 -5.95 5.50
C LEU A 19 4.97 -6.94 4.49
N TYR A 20 5.01 -8.24 4.79
CA TYR A 20 4.44 -9.25 3.91
C TYR A 20 2.93 -9.08 3.72
N ARG A 21 2.17 -8.82 4.80
CA ARG A 21 0.72 -8.57 4.69
C ARG A 21 0.41 -7.36 3.82
N TYR A 22 1.15 -6.26 4.00
CA TYR A 22 1.03 -5.06 3.19
C TYR A 22 1.32 -5.35 1.71
N VAL A 23 2.50 -5.91 1.40
CA VAL A 23 2.91 -6.20 0.02
C VAL A 23 1.94 -7.21 -0.62
N ARG A 24 1.55 -8.27 0.09
CA ARG A 24 0.60 -9.27 -0.43
C ARG A 24 -0.76 -8.66 -0.78
N SER A 25 -1.24 -7.69 0.00
CA SER A 25 -2.51 -7.01 -0.25
C SER A 25 -2.50 -6.15 -1.52
N ILE A 26 -1.32 -5.68 -1.93
CA ILE A 26 -1.16 -4.82 -3.12
C ILE A 26 -0.52 -5.55 -4.31
N SER A 27 -0.32 -6.87 -4.20
CA SER A 27 0.27 -7.72 -5.23
C SER A 27 -0.76 -8.67 -5.84
N ARG A 28 -0.61 -8.95 -7.14
CA ARG A 28 -1.51 -9.85 -7.91
C ARG A 28 -1.53 -11.26 -7.33
N ASP A 29 -0.35 -11.82 -7.07
CA ASP A 29 -0.18 -13.19 -6.58
C ASP A 29 0.84 -13.25 -5.42
N SER A 30 0.95 -14.42 -4.81
CA SER A 30 1.87 -14.64 -3.68
C SER A 30 3.34 -14.65 -4.10
N ALA A 31 3.67 -15.15 -5.29
CA ALA A 31 5.06 -15.21 -5.77
C ALA A 31 5.62 -13.80 -5.98
N THR A 32 4.85 -12.93 -6.63
CA THR A 32 5.17 -11.50 -6.78
C THR A 32 5.35 -10.83 -5.42
N ALA A 33 4.50 -11.14 -4.45
CA ALA A 33 4.61 -10.57 -3.11
C ALA A 33 5.88 -11.04 -2.38
N GLU A 34 6.22 -12.33 -2.48
CA GLU A 34 7.44 -12.91 -1.90
C GLU A 34 8.69 -12.30 -2.52
N ASP A 35 8.74 -12.14 -3.84
CA ASP A 35 9.85 -11.51 -4.56
C ASP A 35 10.03 -10.05 -4.14
N LEU A 36 8.93 -9.29 -4.03
CA LEU A 36 8.97 -7.90 -3.60
C LEU A 36 9.44 -7.74 -2.15
N VAL A 37 9.02 -8.65 -1.26
CA VAL A 37 9.51 -8.66 0.13
C VAL A 37 10.99 -8.99 0.16
N GLN A 38 11.44 -10.01 -0.57
CA GLN A 38 12.86 -10.36 -0.66
C GLN A 38 13.71 -9.19 -1.17
N GLU A 39 13.33 -8.59 -2.30
CA GLU A 39 14.00 -7.40 -2.86
C GLU A 39 14.02 -6.24 -1.86
N THR A 40 12.92 -6.04 -1.12
CA THR A 40 12.86 -5.03 -0.05
C THR A 40 13.87 -5.32 1.05
N MET A 41 14.00 -6.57 1.49
CA MET A 41 14.94 -6.97 2.53
C MET A 41 16.39 -6.85 2.05
N VAL A 42 16.69 -7.20 0.80
CA VAL A 42 18.02 -6.99 0.20
C VAL A 42 18.38 -5.50 0.20
N ARG A 43 17.48 -4.65 -0.30
CA ARG A 43 17.68 -3.19 -0.29
C ARG A 43 17.79 -2.61 1.12
N ALA A 44 17.07 -3.19 2.09
CA ALA A 44 17.18 -2.78 3.48
C ALA A 44 18.58 -3.10 4.04
N LEU A 45 19.12 -4.28 3.75
CA LEU A 45 20.49 -4.64 4.15
C LEU A 45 21.52 -3.68 3.53
N GLU A 46 21.39 -3.39 2.24
CA GLU A 46 22.26 -2.44 1.51
C GLU A 46 22.20 -1.02 2.08
N LYS A 47 21.03 -0.59 2.57
CA LYS A 47 20.78 0.76 3.10
C LYS A 47 20.80 0.82 4.63
N SER A 48 21.29 -0.23 5.29
CA SER A 48 21.19 -0.38 6.76
C SER A 48 21.87 0.77 7.52
N ASP A 49 22.86 1.43 6.91
CA ASP A 49 23.53 2.63 7.40
C ASP A 49 22.63 3.87 7.46
N THR A 50 21.53 3.89 6.69
CA THR A 50 20.55 4.99 6.67
C THR A 50 19.48 4.89 7.75
N LEU A 51 19.40 3.75 8.46
CA LEU A 51 18.45 3.56 9.55
C LEU A 51 18.87 4.41 10.76
N ARG A 52 17.99 5.32 11.17
CA ARG A 52 18.32 6.32 12.22
C ARG A 52 18.17 5.76 13.64
N SER A 53 17.20 4.89 13.85
CA SER A 53 16.89 4.27 15.14
C SER A 53 16.00 3.04 14.96
N ALA A 54 15.96 2.14 15.95
CA ALA A 54 15.04 1.00 15.95
C ALA A 54 13.57 1.44 15.91
N SER A 55 13.22 2.54 16.57
CA SER A 55 11.87 3.14 16.51
C SER A 55 11.46 3.62 15.12
N SER A 56 12.43 3.90 14.24
CA SER A 56 12.16 4.27 12.84
C SER A 56 12.12 3.09 11.87
N LEU A 57 12.38 1.86 12.35
CA LEU A 57 12.51 0.67 11.49
C LEU A 57 11.25 0.47 10.63
N ARG A 58 10.06 0.56 11.23
CA ARG A 58 8.78 0.38 10.52
C ARG A 58 8.63 1.36 9.37
N SER A 59 8.76 2.66 9.63
CA SER A 59 8.60 3.69 8.60
C SER A 59 9.68 3.62 7.52
N TRP A 60 10.91 3.34 7.91
CA TRP A 60 12.02 3.17 6.99
C TRP A 60 11.85 1.94 6.08
N LEU A 61 11.48 0.78 6.62
CA LEU A 61 11.29 -0.46 5.87
C LEU A 61 10.11 -0.36 4.90
N PHE A 62 8.99 0.21 5.33
CA PHE A 62 7.81 0.41 4.48
C PHE A 62 8.04 1.43 3.37
N ARG A 63 8.92 2.44 3.57
CA ARG A 63 9.36 3.33 2.50
C ARG A 63 10.12 2.57 1.43
N ILE A 64 11.04 1.67 1.83
CA ILE A 64 11.78 0.83 0.87
C ILE A 64 10.79 -0.06 0.12
N ALA A 65 9.87 -0.72 0.82
CA ALA A 65 8.86 -1.58 0.22
C ALA A 65 7.98 -0.84 -0.79
N HIS A 66 7.44 0.31 -0.40
CA HIS A 66 6.61 1.12 -1.29
C HIS A 66 7.35 1.47 -2.58
N ASN A 67 8.58 1.99 -2.49
CA ASN A 67 9.37 2.35 -3.65
C ASN A 67 9.69 1.14 -4.53
N THR A 68 10.05 0.01 -3.93
CA THR A 68 10.31 -1.25 -4.64
C THR A 68 9.07 -1.74 -5.39
N THR A 69 7.89 -1.70 -4.76
CA THR A 69 6.63 -2.10 -5.39
C THR A 69 6.21 -1.16 -6.51
N ILE A 70 6.31 0.17 -6.32
CA ILE A 70 6.06 1.16 -7.38
C ILE A 70 6.97 0.91 -8.58
N ASP A 71 8.27 0.71 -8.34
CA ASP A 71 9.25 0.47 -9.40
C ASP A 71 8.95 -0.80 -10.18
N TYR A 72 8.59 -1.88 -9.49
CA TYR A 72 8.21 -3.15 -10.11
C TYR A 72 7.02 -2.97 -11.06
N TYR A 73 5.92 -2.41 -10.58
CA TYR A 73 4.70 -2.26 -11.37
C TYR A 73 4.87 -1.29 -12.55
N ARG A 74 5.64 -0.22 -12.35
CA ARG A 74 5.99 0.71 -13.43
C ARG A 74 6.78 0.03 -14.55
N ARG A 75 7.66 -0.92 -14.24
CA ARG A 75 8.46 -1.66 -15.23
C ARG A 75 7.63 -2.67 -16.02
N GLN A 76 6.65 -3.32 -15.39
CA GLN A 76 5.80 -4.32 -16.05
C GLN A 76 4.85 -3.71 -17.08
N ARG A 77 4.57 -2.40 -17.02
CA ARG A 77 3.54 -1.72 -17.84
C ARG A 77 2.14 -2.33 -17.72
N GLU A 78 1.90 -3.09 -16.66
CA GLU A 78 0.61 -3.69 -16.32
C GLU A 78 -0.20 -2.82 -15.35
N GLU A 79 0.22 -1.57 -15.15
CA GLU A 79 -0.33 -0.70 -14.12
C GLU A 79 -1.56 0.05 -14.65
N PRO A 80 -2.70 0.03 -13.93
CA PRO A 80 -3.85 0.86 -14.28
C PRO A 80 -3.47 2.34 -14.40
N SER A 81 -4.12 3.06 -15.32
CA SER A 81 -3.84 4.48 -15.52
C SER A 81 -4.20 5.30 -14.28
N ASP A 82 -3.39 6.31 -13.97
CA ASP A 82 -3.70 7.33 -12.96
C ASP A 82 -4.99 8.11 -13.31
N ASP A 83 -5.41 8.11 -14.59
CA ASP A 83 -6.66 8.71 -15.04
C ASP A 83 -7.89 8.04 -14.41
N LEU A 84 -7.80 6.76 -14.02
CA LEU A 84 -8.88 6.03 -13.34
C LEU A 84 -9.35 6.78 -12.10
N ALA A 85 -8.43 7.42 -11.37
CA ALA A 85 -8.77 8.16 -10.16
C ALA A 85 -9.65 9.39 -10.45
N LEU A 86 -9.46 10.03 -11.61
CA LEU A 86 -10.27 11.16 -12.07
C LEU A 86 -11.62 10.69 -12.63
N GLU A 87 -11.63 9.60 -13.38
CA GLU A 87 -12.86 8.99 -13.93
C GLU A 87 -13.81 8.56 -12.81
N VAL A 88 -13.29 7.85 -11.81
CA VAL A 88 -14.07 7.43 -10.65
C VAL A 88 -14.53 8.65 -9.86
N GLU A 89 -13.67 9.62 -9.58
CA GLU A 89 -14.08 10.83 -8.85
C GLU A 89 -15.20 11.59 -9.57
N LYS A 90 -15.16 11.67 -10.91
CA LYS A 90 -16.23 12.27 -11.71
C LYS A 90 -17.54 11.50 -11.58
N ARG A 91 -17.49 10.16 -11.63
CA ARG A 91 -18.69 9.32 -11.46
C ARG A 91 -19.32 9.49 -10.07
N TRP A 92 -18.51 9.63 -9.03
CA TRP A 92 -18.97 9.90 -7.67
C TRP A 92 -19.55 11.31 -7.44
N GLN A 93 -19.37 12.23 -8.39
CA GLN A 93 -20.00 13.56 -8.37
C GLN A 93 -21.34 13.59 -9.11
N ASP A 94 -21.70 12.49 -9.79
CA ASP A 94 -22.99 12.35 -10.45
C ASP A 94 -24.05 11.91 -9.42
N ASP A 95 -25.12 12.70 -9.26
CA ASP A 95 -26.19 12.43 -8.31
C ASP A 95 -26.94 11.12 -8.61
N ASP A 96 -26.89 10.64 -9.87
CA ASP A 96 -27.49 9.37 -10.28
C ASP A 96 -26.57 8.16 -10.01
N TYR A 97 -25.31 8.40 -9.63
CA TYR A 97 -24.40 7.30 -9.32
C TYR A 97 -24.69 6.70 -7.95
N THR A 98 -25.02 5.41 -7.96
CA THR A 98 -25.20 4.62 -6.75
C THR A 98 -24.43 3.31 -6.83
N VAL A 99 -24.04 2.81 -5.66
CA VAL A 99 -23.42 1.50 -5.48
C VAL A 99 -24.32 0.70 -4.56
N ASP A 100 -24.65 -0.53 -4.95
CA ASP A 100 -25.38 -1.43 -4.09
C ASP A 100 -24.49 -1.88 -2.92
N ALA A 101 -24.78 -1.33 -1.74
CA ALA A 101 -24.03 -1.65 -0.53
C ALA A 101 -24.07 -3.15 -0.18
N ALA A 102 -25.16 -3.86 -0.52
CA ALA A 102 -25.25 -5.29 -0.26
C ALA A 102 -24.24 -6.07 -1.11
N VAL A 103 -24.08 -5.71 -2.39
CA VAL A 103 -23.09 -6.31 -3.30
C VAL A 103 -21.67 -6.08 -2.78
N VAL A 104 -21.36 -4.85 -2.34
CA VAL A 104 -20.05 -4.52 -1.78
C VAL A 104 -19.78 -5.34 -0.52
N VAL A 105 -20.73 -5.41 0.41
CA VAL A 105 -20.59 -6.16 1.67
C VAL A 105 -20.33 -7.64 1.38
N THR A 106 -21.11 -8.27 0.50
CA THR A 106 -20.91 -9.68 0.14
C THR A 106 -19.51 -9.94 -0.43
N ARG A 107 -19.02 -9.08 -1.34
CA ARG A 107 -17.66 -9.24 -1.90
C ARG A 107 -16.55 -8.93 -0.91
N THR A 108 -16.83 -8.24 0.20
CA THR A 108 -15.82 -8.02 1.26
C THR A 108 -15.68 -9.20 2.22
N GLU A 109 -16.46 -10.27 2.06
CA GLU A 109 -16.40 -11.45 2.93
C GLU A 109 -15.09 -12.23 2.78
N THR A 110 -14.41 -12.12 1.63
CA THR A 110 -13.14 -12.82 1.39
C THR A 110 -11.98 -11.85 1.17
N ALA A 111 -10.83 -12.18 1.76
CA ALA A 111 -9.59 -11.42 1.54
C ALA A 111 -9.09 -11.51 0.08
N GLU A 112 -9.57 -12.49 -0.68
CA GLU A 112 -9.24 -12.67 -2.10
C GLU A 112 -9.98 -11.69 -2.99
N GLU A 113 -11.30 -11.55 -2.83
CA GLU A 113 -12.09 -10.59 -3.60
C GLU A 113 -11.65 -9.14 -3.34
N VAL A 114 -11.36 -8.79 -2.08
CA VAL A 114 -10.83 -7.46 -1.75
C VAL A 114 -9.49 -7.21 -2.46
N ARG A 115 -8.61 -8.22 -2.51
CA ARG A 115 -7.32 -8.10 -3.20
C ARG A 115 -7.50 -7.97 -4.71
N ASP A 116 -8.39 -8.75 -5.29
CA ASP A 116 -8.71 -8.70 -6.72
C ASP A 116 -9.26 -7.34 -7.14
N ALA A 117 -10.02 -6.67 -6.27
CA ALA A 117 -10.43 -5.30 -6.47
C ALA A 117 -9.26 -4.31 -6.30
N LEU A 118 -8.45 -4.46 -5.25
CA LEU A 118 -7.28 -3.60 -5.00
C LEU A 118 -6.31 -3.60 -6.19
N VAL A 119 -6.02 -4.75 -6.81
CA VAL A 119 -5.05 -4.82 -7.93
C VAL A 119 -5.53 -4.15 -9.22
N ARG A 120 -6.82 -3.79 -9.32
CA ARG A 120 -7.37 -2.97 -10.42
C ARG A 120 -7.18 -1.47 -10.20
N ILE A 121 -6.71 -1.08 -9.01
CA ILE A 121 -6.44 0.30 -8.62
C ILE A 121 -4.95 0.58 -8.83
N PRO A 122 -4.56 1.77 -9.32
CA PRO A 122 -3.16 2.10 -9.43
C PRO A 122 -2.46 2.02 -8.06
N VAL A 123 -1.24 1.48 -8.05
CA VAL A 123 -0.43 1.07 -6.91
C VAL A 123 -0.28 2.22 -5.93
N ALA A 124 -0.11 3.45 -6.42
CA ALA A 124 0.00 4.65 -5.62
C ALA A 124 -1.24 4.94 -4.75
N TYR A 125 -2.42 4.48 -5.17
CA TYR A 125 -3.68 4.64 -4.44
C TYR A 125 -4.00 3.42 -3.57
N ARG A 126 -3.86 2.19 -4.09
CA ARG A 126 -4.09 0.99 -3.25
C ARG A 126 -3.09 0.87 -2.10
N SER A 127 -1.84 1.30 -2.29
CA SER A 127 -0.87 1.39 -1.18
C SER A 127 -1.38 2.28 -0.05
N VAL A 128 -1.92 3.46 -0.37
CA VAL A 128 -2.44 4.39 0.65
C VAL A 128 -3.64 3.80 1.38
N VAL A 129 -4.53 3.11 0.66
CA VAL A 129 -5.69 2.42 1.27
C VAL A 129 -5.23 1.34 2.23
N VAL A 130 -4.35 0.43 1.79
CA VAL A 130 -3.88 -0.68 2.64
C VAL A 130 -3.10 -0.17 3.84
N LEU A 131 -2.21 0.82 3.67
CA LEU A 131 -1.47 1.41 4.79
C LEU A 131 -2.41 2.00 5.85
N HIS A 132 -3.45 2.73 5.42
CA HIS A 132 -4.38 3.36 6.35
C HIS A 132 -5.36 2.35 6.97
N ASP A 133 -6.05 1.58 6.13
CA ASP A 133 -7.23 0.82 6.52
C ASP A 133 -6.90 -0.58 7.03
N ALA A 134 -5.74 -1.16 6.65
CA ALA A 134 -5.30 -2.47 7.14
C ALA A 134 -4.13 -2.38 8.11
N GLU A 135 -3.14 -1.51 7.85
CA GLU A 135 -1.95 -1.40 8.72
C GLU A 135 -2.08 -0.30 9.80
N GLY A 136 -3.17 0.48 9.79
CA GLY A 136 -3.50 1.47 10.84
C GLY A 136 -2.70 2.77 10.79
N TRP A 137 -2.08 3.11 9.66
CA TRP A 137 -1.26 4.31 9.54
C TRP A 137 -2.11 5.57 9.40
N THR A 138 -1.68 6.64 10.06
CA THR A 138 -2.27 7.96 9.86
C THR A 138 -1.89 8.52 8.49
N ALA A 139 -2.73 9.42 7.96
CA ALA A 139 -2.42 10.14 6.72
C ALA A 139 -1.08 10.91 6.76
N ARG A 140 -0.61 11.30 7.96
CA ARG A 140 0.69 11.95 8.15
C ARG A 140 1.83 10.95 7.99
N GLU A 141 1.76 9.79 8.63
CA GLU A 141 2.80 8.76 8.50
C GLU A 141 2.88 8.23 7.05
N ILE A 142 1.74 8.11 6.37
CA ILE A 142 1.70 7.76 4.94
C ILE A 142 2.38 8.83 4.09
N ALA A 143 2.11 10.11 4.36
CA ALA A 143 2.76 11.22 3.67
C ALA A 143 4.28 11.15 3.84
N ASP A 144 4.75 10.89 5.05
CA ASP A 144 6.18 10.77 5.34
C ASP A 144 6.81 9.55 4.64
N VAL A 145 6.13 8.40 4.61
CA VAL A 145 6.67 7.18 4.00
C VAL A 145 6.65 7.20 2.49
N MET A 146 5.61 7.77 1.88
CA MET A 146 5.45 7.83 0.42
C MET A 146 6.01 9.10 -0.21
N ASP A 147 6.69 9.96 0.57
CA ASP A 147 7.25 11.25 0.14
C ASP A 147 6.19 12.16 -0.53
N LEU A 148 5.08 12.37 0.18
CA LEU A 148 3.95 13.18 -0.27
C LEU A 148 3.71 14.35 0.67
N SER A 149 3.02 15.36 0.16
CA SER A 149 2.37 16.33 1.04
C SER A 149 1.18 15.67 1.76
N LEU A 150 0.87 16.12 2.99
CA LEU A 150 -0.31 15.66 3.72
C LEU A 150 -1.62 15.83 2.92
N PRO A 151 -1.86 16.95 2.19
CA PRO A 151 -3.00 17.05 1.29
C PRO A 151 -3.02 15.98 0.19
N ALA A 152 -1.87 15.68 -0.43
CA ALA A 152 -1.77 14.64 -1.46
C ALA A 152 -2.06 13.25 -0.89
N ALA A 153 -1.56 12.92 0.30
CA ALA A 153 -1.87 11.66 0.97
C ALA A 153 -3.38 11.52 1.26
N LYS A 154 -4.03 12.57 1.78
CA LYS A 154 -5.48 12.59 2.00
C LYS A 154 -6.29 12.44 0.71
N GLN A 155 -5.87 13.13 -0.36
CA GLN A 155 -6.52 13.04 -1.66
C GLN A 155 -6.40 11.63 -2.26
N ARG A 156 -5.20 11.03 -2.21
CA ARG A 156 -5.00 9.65 -2.65
C ARG A 156 -5.79 8.66 -1.83
N LEU A 157 -5.90 8.84 -0.51
CA LEU A 157 -6.72 7.98 0.34
C LEU A 157 -8.20 8.05 -0.05
N ARG A 158 -8.74 9.27 -0.22
CA ARG A 158 -10.14 9.46 -0.64
C ARG A 158 -10.40 8.81 -1.99
N ARG A 159 -9.57 9.09 -3.00
CA ARG A 159 -9.71 8.51 -4.35
C ARG A 159 -9.52 6.99 -4.34
N GLY A 160 -8.56 6.48 -3.57
CA GLY A 160 -8.32 5.05 -3.39
C GLY A 160 -9.54 4.33 -2.83
N ARG A 161 -10.18 4.88 -1.79
CA ARG A 161 -11.42 4.32 -1.23
C ARG A 161 -12.58 4.34 -2.23
N MET A 162 -12.75 5.43 -2.97
CA MET A 162 -13.76 5.51 -4.04
C MET A 162 -13.54 4.44 -5.11
N MET A 163 -12.30 4.28 -5.56
CA MET A 163 -11.94 3.24 -6.54
C MET A 163 -12.16 1.83 -5.99
N LEU A 164 -11.85 1.58 -4.72
CA LEU A 164 -12.09 0.27 -4.10
C LEU A 164 -13.59 -0.05 -4.06
N VAL A 165 -14.43 0.88 -3.59
CA VAL A 165 -15.87 0.68 -3.58
C VAL A 165 -16.41 0.49 -5.01
N SER A 166 -15.96 1.28 -5.98
CA SER A 166 -16.36 1.12 -7.38
C SER A 166 -15.87 -0.18 -8.02
N ALA A 167 -14.72 -0.73 -7.60
CA ALA A 167 -14.19 -2.01 -8.08
C ALA A 167 -14.89 -3.22 -7.45
N MET A 168 -15.50 -3.01 -6.27
CA MET A 168 -16.30 -3.99 -5.53
C MET A 168 -17.78 -3.95 -5.92
N ALA A 169 -18.25 -2.89 -6.56
CA ALA A 169 -19.60 -2.79 -7.14
C ALA A 169 -19.78 -3.76 -8.32
#